data_AF-A0A4W5N6S8-F1
#
_entry.id   AF-A0A4W5N6S8-F1
#
_cell.length_a   1.000
_cell.length_b   1.000
_cell.length_c   1.000
_cell.angle_alpha   90.00
_cell.angle_beta   90.00
_cell.angle_gamma   90.00
#
_symmetry.space_group_name_H-M   'P 1'
#
loop_
_entity.id
_entity.type
_entity.pdbx_description
1 polymer ?
#
loop_
_entity_poly.entity_id
_entity_poly.type
_entity_poly.pdbx_seq_one_letter_code
_entity_poly.pdbx_strand_id
1 'polypeptide(L)'
;MEAVSSLSLKRRFEEVDGGSPYSTPKDSDDEISSSDSADSCDSLNPPSSTALTPTSILRRHKPSQGRKRVRFDVVTVYYFPRRQGFTSVPSQGGSSLGMARHHCSIRRYTLGEFVREQETSHRHTLRQHLRQEKLNARKIKVRSSIGHSERPESVMVLI
;
A
#
# COMPACT_ATOMS: atom_id res chain seq x y z
N MET A 1 48.76 -17.77 12.20
CA MET A 1 47.66 -17.83 11.22
C MET A 1 46.38 -17.94 12.05
N GLU A 2 45.66 -16.83 12.22
CA GLU A 2 44.47 -16.76 13.07
C GLU A 2 43.25 -17.25 12.27
N ALA A 3 42.59 -18.30 12.77
CA ALA A 3 41.33 -18.80 12.22
C ALA A 3 40.17 -18.28 13.07
N VAL A 4 39.46 -17.28 12.56
CA VAL A 4 38.22 -16.78 13.17
C VAL A 4 37.07 -17.72 12.82
N SER A 5 36.63 -18.50 13.82
CA SER A 5 35.42 -19.32 13.76
C SER A 5 34.18 -18.46 13.58
N SER A 6 33.49 -18.60 12.45
CA SER A 6 32.18 -17.99 12.20
C SER A 6 31.08 -18.79 12.91
N LEU A 7 30.43 -18.18 13.91
CA LEU A 7 29.26 -18.70 14.60
C LEU A 7 28.02 -18.63 13.69
N SER A 8 27.56 -19.77 13.19
CA SER A 8 26.27 -19.86 12.48
C SER A 8 25.12 -19.98 13.50
N LEU A 9 24.34 -18.92 13.68
CA LEU A 9 23.07 -18.96 14.41
C LEU A 9 22.02 -19.73 13.60
N LYS A 10 21.98 -21.04 13.80
CA LYS A 10 21.02 -21.96 13.19
C LYS A 10 19.71 -21.92 13.99
N ARG A 11 18.75 -21.10 13.57
CA ARG A 11 17.35 -21.22 14.03
C ARG A 11 16.81 -22.57 13.56
N ARG A 12 16.44 -23.43 14.51
CA ARG A 12 15.66 -24.65 14.25
C ARG A 12 14.22 -24.24 13.94
N PHE A 13 13.68 -24.76 12.84
CA PHE A 13 12.27 -24.67 12.46
C PHE A 13 11.59 -25.96 12.94
N GLU A 14 10.49 -25.83 13.66
CA GLU A 14 9.64 -26.93 14.13
C GLU A 14 8.58 -27.23 13.08
N GLU A 15 8.43 -28.51 12.77
CA GLU A 15 7.52 -29.06 11.76
C GLU A 15 6.09 -29.09 12.33
N VAL A 16 5.14 -28.45 11.65
CA VAL A 16 3.71 -28.59 11.95
C VAL A 16 3.03 -29.27 10.76
N ASP A 17 2.46 -30.42 11.09
CA ASP A 17 1.76 -31.41 10.29
C ASP A 17 0.48 -30.85 9.62
N GLY A 18 0.06 -31.53 8.56
CA GLY A 18 -0.90 -31.07 7.56
C GLY A 18 -2.35 -30.96 8.02
N GLY A 19 -3.06 -30.01 7.39
CA GLY A 19 -4.51 -29.90 7.42
C GLY A 19 -5.01 -28.89 6.40
N SER A 20 -5.64 -29.36 5.31
CA SER A 20 -6.46 -28.54 4.42
C SER A 20 -7.80 -28.24 5.11
N PRO A 21 -8.30 -27.00 5.03
CA PRO A 21 -9.73 -26.88 4.76
C PRO A 21 -10.08 -25.71 3.84
N TYR A 22 -10.67 -26.08 2.71
CA TYR A 22 -11.99 -25.62 2.25
C TYR A 22 -12.29 -24.11 2.25
N SER A 23 -12.45 -23.61 1.02
CA SER A 23 -13.07 -22.34 0.67
C SER A 23 -14.42 -22.12 1.36
N THR A 24 -14.62 -20.93 1.94
CA THR A 24 -15.94 -20.34 2.18
C THR A 24 -15.94 -18.90 1.65
N PRO A 25 -16.91 -18.49 0.80
CA PRO A 25 -17.14 -17.09 0.53
C PRO A 25 -17.90 -16.50 1.73
N LYS A 26 -17.28 -15.59 2.47
CA LYS A 26 -17.99 -14.76 3.44
C LYS A 26 -18.47 -13.51 2.73
N ASP A 27 -19.77 -13.46 2.49
CA ASP A 27 -20.54 -12.23 2.34
C ASP A 27 -20.41 -11.47 3.68
N SER A 28 -19.85 -10.26 3.64
CA SER A 28 -19.64 -9.41 4.82
C SER A 28 -20.31 -8.08 4.54
N ASP A 29 -21.55 -7.95 4.99
CA ASP A 29 -22.26 -6.69 5.08
C ASP A 29 -21.72 -5.91 6.29
N ASP A 30 -20.83 -4.96 6.03
CA ASP A 30 -20.39 -4.01 7.05
C ASP A 30 -21.32 -2.79 7.04
N GLU A 31 -22.33 -2.83 7.90
CA GLU A 31 -23.17 -1.71 8.31
C GLU A 31 -22.29 -0.57 8.84
N ILE A 32 -22.35 0.59 8.18
CA ILE A 32 -21.69 1.84 8.54
C ILE A 32 -22.07 2.30 9.96
N SER A 33 -21.19 2.05 10.93
CA SER A 33 -21.26 2.67 12.26
C SER A 33 -20.89 4.15 12.15
N SER A 34 -21.90 5.01 12.01
CA SER A 34 -21.74 6.46 12.13
C SER A 34 -21.81 6.84 13.60
N SER A 35 -20.65 6.98 14.25
CA SER A 35 -20.56 7.51 15.60
C SER A 35 -20.54 9.04 15.53
N ASP A 36 -21.71 9.66 15.71
CA ASP A 36 -21.87 11.12 15.85
C ASP A 36 -21.77 11.48 17.34
N SER A 37 -20.76 12.26 17.71
CA SER A 37 -20.55 12.74 19.07
C SER A 37 -20.95 14.20 19.13
N ALA A 38 -22.18 14.48 19.53
CA ALA A 38 -22.63 15.82 19.85
C ALA A 38 -22.08 16.22 21.23
N ASP A 39 -21.14 17.15 21.26
CA ASP A 39 -20.72 17.79 22.52
C ASP A 39 -21.86 18.67 23.06
N SER A 40 -22.34 18.29 24.23
CA SER A 40 -23.39 18.99 24.98
C SER A 40 -22.86 20.31 25.52
N CYS A 41 -23.36 21.44 25.00
CA CYS A 41 -23.12 22.76 25.57
C CYS A 41 -24.14 23.05 26.68
N ASP A 42 -23.89 22.51 27.88
CA ASP A 42 -24.59 22.96 29.07
C ASP A 42 -23.86 24.19 29.64
N SER A 43 -24.55 25.33 29.63
CA SER A 43 -24.87 26.08 30.84
C SER A 43 -25.18 27.55 30.57
N LEU A 44 -26.38 27.92 31.02
CA LEU A 44 -26.95 29.25 30.98
C LEU A 44 -26.19 30.20 31.92
N ASN A 45 -26.06 31.43 31.44
CA ASN A 45 -25.48 32.65 32.03
C ASN A 45 -25.87 32.97 33.49
N PRO A 46 -25.08 33.79 34.22
CA PRO A 46 -25.69 34.98 34.85
C PRO A 46 -24.87 36.29 34.74
N PRO A 47 -25.52 37.46 34.90
CA PRO A 47 -25.09 38.76 34.37
C PRO A 47 -24.26 39.59 35.37
N SER A 48 -23.38 40.47 34.90
CA SER A 48 -23.23 41.85 35.45
C SER A 48 -22.06 42.63 34.88
N SER A 49 -22.34 43.92 34.65
CA SER A 49 -21.44 45.07 34.56
C SER A 49 -20.41 45.10 33.42
N THR A 50 -20.75 45.90 32.42
CA THR A 50 -19.84 46.84 31.75
C THR A 50 -18.92 47.56 32.75
N ALA A 51 -17.82 46.93 33.15
CA ALA A 51 -16.69 47.60 33.77
C ALA A 51 -15.71 47.97 32.66
N LEU A 52 -15.77 49.24 32.26
CA LEU A 52 -14.79 49.90 31.39
C LEU A 52 -13.43 49.87 32.09
N THR A 53 -12.65 48.81 31.88
CA THR A 53 -11.24 48.80 32.27
C THR A 53 -10.45 49.45 31.13
N PRO A 54 -9.82 50.62 31.35
CA PRO A 54 -8.98 51.24 30.33
C PRO A 54 -7.77 50.33 30.11
N THR A 55 -7.73 49.65 28.97
CA THR A 55 -6.58 48.86 28.55
C THR A 55 -5.38 49.80 28.40
N SER A 56 -4.39 49.70 29.29
CA SER A 56 -3.24 50.60 29.30
C SER A 56 -2.50 50.60 27.95
N ILE A 57 -2.34 51.79 27.37
CA ILE A 57 -1.67 52.07 26.08
C ILE A 57 -0.16 51.70 26.13
N LEU A 58 0.38 51.43 27.32
CA LEU A 58 1.78 51.06 27.53
C LEU A 58 2.05 49.54 27.50
N ARG A 59 1.04 48.69 27.33
CA ARG A 59 1.26 47.25 27.13
C ARG A 59 1.36 46.97 25.65
N ARG A 60 2.57 47.17 25.10
CA ARG A 60 2.99 46.59 23.81
C ARG A 60 2.78 45.07 23.92
N HIS A 61 1.65 44.58 23.44
CA HIS A 61 1.36 43.15 23.37
C HIS A 61 2.40 42.57 22.40
N LYS A 62 3.47 41.99 22.93
CA LYS A 62 4.40 41.21 22.12
C LYS A 62 3.54 40.10 21.51
N PRO A 63 3.50 39.93 20.17
CA PRO A 63 2.82 38.77 19.60
C PRO A 63 3.43 37.56 20.30
N SER A 64 2.60 36.84 21.05
CA SER A 64 3.03 35.59 21.68
C SER A 64 3.62 34.77 20.55
N GLN A 65 4.90 34.44 20.66
CA GLN A 65 5.52 33.55 19.69
C GLN A 65 4.76 32.24 19.79
N GLY A 66 3.80 32.05 18.87
CA GLY A 66 2.84 30.97 18.90
C GLY A 66 3.58 29.64 19.06
N ARG A 67 2.98 28.72 19.81
CA ARG A 67 3.55 27.39 20.06
C ARG A 67 4.00 26.79 18.73
N LYS A 68 5.27 26.37 18.64
CA LYS A 68 5.82 25.77 17.41
C LYS A 68 5.03 24.49 17.11
N ARG A 69 4.56 24.34 15.87
CA ARG A 69 3.83 23.15 15.39
C ARG A 69 4.61 22.49 14.27
N VAL A 70 4.58 21.16 14.23
CA VAL A 70 5.13 20.39 13.10
C VAL A 70 4.26 20.65 11.87
N ARG A 71 4.91 20.92 10.74
CA ARG A 71 4.26 21.06 9.43
C ARG A 71 4.89 20.08 8.47
N PHE A 72 4.04 19.35 7.78
CA PHE A 72 4.41 18.54 6.64
C PHE A 72 4.23 19.40 5.39
N ASP A 73 5.19 19.33 4.48
CA ASP A 73 5.24 20.22 3.32
C ASP A 73 5.60 19.43 2.07
N VAL A 74 6.74 18.73 2.10
CA VAL A 74 7.30 18.06 0.93
C VAL A 74 7.28 16.54 1.09
N VAL A 75 6.84 15.85 0.03
CA VAL A 75 6.97 14.40 -0.18
C VAL A 75 8.07 14.16 -1.22
N THR A 76 9.01 13.27 -0.92
CA THR A 76 10.07 12.87 -1.86
C THR A 76 9.96 11.38 -2.17
N VAL A 77 9.80 11.04 -3.44
CA VAL A 77 9.66 9.67 -3.95
C VAL A 77 10.93 9.27 -4.67
N TYR A 78 11.49 8.11 -4.31
CA TYR A 78 12.66 7.52 -4.96
C TYR A 78 12.24 6.27 -5.74
N TYR A 79 12.57 6.22 -7.03
CA TYR A 79 12.27 5.07 -7.88
C TYR A 79 13.53 4.25 -8.10
N PHE A 80 13.45 2.95 -7.83
CA PHE A 80 14.57 2.03 -8.03
C PHE A 80 14.19 0.95 -9.04
N PRO A 81 15.09 0.59 -9.95
CA PRO A 81 14.90 -0.58 -10.79
C PRO A 81 14.71 -1.86 -9.95
N ARG A 82 13.78 -2.71 -10.40
CA ARG A 82 13.53 -4.02 -9.81
C ARG A 82 14.75 -4.93 -10.04
N ARG A 83 15.23 -5.59 -8.99
CA ARG A 83 16.26 -6.64 -9.08
C ARG A 83 15.65 -7.98 -8.70
N GLN A 84 15.70 -8.92 -9.63
CA GLN A 84 15.19 -10.27 -9.41
C GLN A 84 16.36 -11.24 -9.31
N GLY A 85 16.42 -12.00 -8.21
CA GLY A 85 17.41 -13.05 -8.02
C GLY A 85 16.84 -14.41 -8.42
N PHE A 86 17.46 -15.08 -9.38
CA PHE A 86 17.15 -16.47 -9.72
C PHE A 86 18.36 -17.33 -9.38
N THR A 87 18.43 -17.83 -8.15
CA THR A 87 19.49 -18.77 -7.76
C THR A 87 18.98 -20.14 -7.33
N SER A 88 17.66 -20.29 -7.12
CA SER A 88 16.98 -21.57 -7.04
C SER A 88 15.49 -21.27 -6.86
N VAL A 89 14.62 -21.86 -7.69
CA VAL A 89 13.18 -21.84 -7.44
C VAL A 89 12.93 -22.87 -6.32
N PRO A 90 12.50 -22.48 -5.11
CA PRO A 90 12.14 -23.47 -4.10
C PRO A 90 10.86 -24.21 -4.53
N SER A 91 10.70 -25.48 -4.11
CA SER A 91 9.48 -26.27 -4.36
C SER A 91 8.22 -25.60 -3.79
N GLN A 92 8.38 -24.79 -2.74
CA GLN A 92 7.43 -23.76 -2.32
C GLN A 92 8.17 -22.43 -2.07
N GLY A 93 7.77 -21.39 -2.80
CA GLY A 93 8.30 -20.04 -2.70
C GLY A 93 8.73 -19.46 -4.05
N GLY A 94 8.90 -18.15 -4.09
CA GLY A 94 9.23 -17.41 -5.31
C GLY A 94 10.69 -16.97 -5.39
N SER A 95 11.05 -16.44 -6.56
CA SER A 95 12.30 -15.72 -6.76
C SER A 95 12.34 -14.45 -5.90
N SER A 96 13.49 -14.18 -5.28
CA SER A 96 13.65 -13.00 -4.42
C SER A 96 13.46 -11.71 -5.24
N LEU A 97 12.58 -10.84 -4.74
CA LEU A 97 12.28 -9.53 -5.30
C LEU A 97 12.97 -8.45 -4.47
N GLY A 98 13.99 -7.81 -5.05
CA GLY A 98 14.72 -6.70 -4.44
C GLY A 98 14.72 -5.43 -5.29
N MET A 99 15.41 -4.41 -4.78
CA MET A 99 15.60 -3.12 -5.45
C MET A 99 17.08 -2.91 -5.77
N ALA A 100 17.38 -2.11 -6.79
CA ALA A 100 18.75 -1.71 -7.09
C ALA A 100 19.38 -0.88 -5.96
N ARG A 101 20.70 -0.86 -5.91
CA ARG A 101 21.46 -0.03 -4.95
C ARG A 101 21.26 1.47 -5.21
N HIS A 102 21.01 1.85 -6.46
CA HIS A 102 20.83 3.22 -6.89
C HIS A 102 19.43 3.42 -7.46
N HIS A 103 18.83 4.57 -7.16
CA HIS A 103 17.58 4.99 -7.76
C HIS A 103 17.83 5.44 -9.20
N CYS A 104 16.83 5.26 -10.06
CA CYS A 104 16.86 5.79 -11.43
C CYS A 104 16.19 7.15 -11.55
N SER A 105 15.32 7.53 -10.60
CA SER A 105 14.72 8.86 -10.57
C SER A 105 14.25 9.24 -9.17
N ILE A 106 14.11 10.55 -8.95
CA ILE A 106 13.57 11.15 -7.74
C ILE A 106 12.48 12.13 -8.16
N ARG A 107 11.37 12.16 -7.42
CA ARG A 107 10.33 13.17 -7.57
C ARG A 107 10.02 13.84 -6.24
N ARG A 108 9.75 15.14 -6.29
CA ARG A 108 9.38 15.94 -5.12
C ARG A 108 8.02 16.56 -5.38
N TYR A 109 7.19 16.52 -4.36
CA TYR A 109 5.81 16.98 -4.41
C TYR A 109 5.49 17.75 -3.14
N THR A 110 4.57 18.69 -3.21
CA THR A 110 3.80 19.11 -2.04
C THR A 110 2.84 17.99 -1.62
N LEU A 111 2.31 18.05 -0.40
CA LEU A 111 1.27 17.10 0.04
C LEU A 111 0.06 17.07 -0.91
N GLY A 112 -0.43 18.24 -1.34
CA GLY A 112 -1.61 18.33 -2.22
C GLY A 112 -1.36 17.80 -3.63
N GLU A 113 -0.14 17.94 -4.16
CA GLU A 113 0.24 17.33 -5.44
C GLU A 113 0.34 15.81 -5.32
N PHE A 114 0.92 15.31 -4.24
CA PHE A 114 1.11 13.87 -4.05
C PHE A 114 -0.22 13.12 -3.94
N VAL A 115 -1.22 13.70 -3.27
CA VAL A 115 -2.58 13.12 -3.20
C VAL A 115 -3.19 12.99 -4.60
N ARG A 116 -3.12 14.05 -5.43
CA ARG A 116 -3.65 14.03 -6.80
C ARG A 116 -2.90 13.05 -7.71
N GLU A 117 -1.58 12.94 -7.54
CA GLU A 117 -0.74 11.96 -8.24
C GLU A 117 -1.16 10.53 -7.87
N GLN A 118 -1.36 10.24 -6.59
CA GLN A 118 -1.81 8.92 -6.13
C GLN A 118 -3.19 8.56 -6.67
N GLU A 119 -4.15 9.47 -6.62
CA GLU A 119 -5.50 9.22 -7.16
C GLU A 119 -5.44 8.94 -8.68
N THR A 120 -4.67 9.73 -9.41
CA THR A 120 -4.51 9.55 -10.86
C THR A 120 -3.85 8.22 -11.20
N SER A 121 -2.77 7.87 -10.50
CA SER A 121 -2.08 6.59 -10.63
C SER A 121 -2.99 5.40 -10.31
N HIS A 122 -3.77 5.50 -9.23
CA HIS A 122 -4.71 4.46 -8.82
C HIS A 122 -5.80 4.24 -9.88
N ARG A 123 -6.44 5.31 -10.36
CA ARG A 123 -7.43 5.24 -11.44
C ARG A 123 -6.84 4.68 -12.72
N HIS A 124 -5.59 5.03 -13.05
CA HIS A 124 -4.91 4.48 -14.22
C HIS A 124 -4.72 2.97 -14.09
N THR A 125 -4.23 2.51 -12.95
CA THR A 125 -4.02 1.08 -12.66
C THR A 125 -5.31 0.28 -12.81
N LEU A 126 -6.41 0.74 -12.21
CA LEU A 126 -7.71 0.07 -12.31
C LEU A 126 -8.21 -0.01 -13.77
N ARG A 127 -8.07 1.08 -14.53
CA ARG A 127 -8.44 1.10 -15.95
C ARG A 127 -7.60 0.13 -16.78
N GLN A 128 -6.30 0.03 -16.52
CA GLN A 128 -5.42 -0.92 -17.21
C GLN A 128 -5.80 -2.37 -16.88
N HIS A 129 -6.07 -2.66 -15.61
CA HIS A 129 -6.51 -4.00 -15.18
C HIS A 129 -7.77 -4.44 -15.93
N LEU A 130 -8.82 -3.60 -15.93
CA LEU A 130 -10.07 -3.91 -16.63
C LEU A 130 -9.88 -4.11 -18.14
N ARG A 131 -9.00 -3.32 -18.77
CA ARG A 131 -8.66 -3.49 -20.19
C ARG A 131 -7.97 -4.83 -20.43
N GLN A 132 -7.03 -5.20 -19.57
CA GLN A 132 -6.30 -6.45 -19.67
C GLN A 132 -7.20 -7.66 -19.48
N GLU A 133 -8.13 -7.61 -18.52
CA GLU A 133 -9.11 -8.68 -18.28
C GLU A 133 -10.01 -8.90 -19.51
N LYS A 134 -10.53 -7.83 -20.11
CA LYS A 134 -11.33 -7.91 -21.34
C LYS A 134 -10.55 -8.55 -22.49
N LEU A 135 -9.27 -8.19 -22.66
CA LEU A 135 -8.41 -8.78 -23.67
C LEU A 135 -8.10 -10.25 -23.38
N ASN A 136 -7.83 -10.59 -22.12
CA ASN A 136 -7.55 -11.96 -21.69
C ASN A 136 -8.75 -12.88 -21.91
N ALA A 137 -9.98 -12.43 -21.59
CA ALA A 137 -11.20 -13.19 -21.83
C ALA A 137 -11.39 -13.51 -23.33
N ARG A 138 -11.15 -12.53 -24.21
CA ARG A 138 -11.18 -12.73 -25.66
C ARG A 138 -10.09 -13.72 -26.12
N LYS A 139 -8.88 -13.61 -25.59
CA LYS A 139 -7.75 -14.51 -25.92
C LYS A 139 -8.04 -15.96 -25.53
N ILE A 140 -8.64 -16.19 -24.36
CA ILE A 140 -9.03 -17.54 -23.92
C ILE A 140 -10.09 -18.12 -24.86
N LYS A 141 -11.11 -17.32 -25.23
CA LYS A 141 -12.18 -17.77 -26.13
C LYS A 141 -11.64 -18.20 -27.50
N VAL A 142 -10.72 -17.44 -28.08
CA VAL A 142 -10.07 -17.79 -29.37
C VAL A 142 -9.23 -19.06 -29.24
N ARG A 143 -8.47 -19.21 -28.15
CA ARG A 143 -7.67 -20.42 -27.89
C ARG A 143 -8.56 -21.66 -27.73
N SER A 144 -9.68 -21.55 -27.03
CA SER A 144 -10.62 -22.67 -26.87
C SER A 144 -11.28 -23.06 -28.19
N SER A 145 -11.55 -22.11 -29.09
CA SER A 145 -12.10 -22.45 -30.42
C SER A 145 -11.08 -23.04 -31.39
N ILE A 146 -9.78 -22.75 -31.20
CA ILE A 146 -8.69 -23.24 -32.07
C ILE A 146 -8.18 -24.64 -31.68
N GLY A 147 -8.38 -25.07 -30.42
CA GLY A 147 -7.99 -26.42 -29.97
C GLY A 147 -8.95 -27.56 -30.37
N HIS A 148 -9.98 -27.28 -31.16
CA HIS A 148 -11.00 -28.25 -31.60
C HIS A 148 -10.98 -28.54 -33.12
N SER A 149 -9.84 -28.32 -33.80
CA SER A 149 -9.59 -28.86 -35.15
C SER A 149 -8.20 -29.48 -35.19
N GLU A 150 -8.10 -30.68 -35.74
CA GLU A 150 -6.88 -31.48 -35.96
C GLU A 150 -6.28 -32.20 -34.72
N ARG A 151 -6.81 -33.40 -34.40
CA ARG A 151 -5.98 -34.49 -33.85
C ARG A 151 -5.32 -35.19 -35.05
N PRO A 152 -4.03 -35.01 -35.37
CA PRO A 152 -3.33 -35.97 -36.20
C PRO A 152 -3.19 -37.27 -35.40
N GLU A 153 -3.59 -38.38 -36.00
CA GLU A 153 -3.37 -39.71 -35.45
C GLU A 153 -1.89 -39.89 -35.09
N SER A 154 -1.61 -40.12 -33.82
CA SER A 154 -0.27 -40.43 -33.37
C SER A 154 0.05 -41.85 -33.81
N VAL A 155 0.63 -42.01 -35.00
CA VAL A 155 1.21 -43.28 -35.46
C VAL A 155 2.44 -43.54 -34.59
N MET A 156 2.30 -44.39 -33.57
CA MET A 156 3.45 -44.94 -32.86
C MET A 156 4.17 -45.90 -33.80
N VAL A 157 5.27 -45.44 -34.39
CA VAL A 157 6.27 -46.32 -35.02
C VAL A 157 7.13 -46.87 -33.89
N LEU A 158 6.89 -48.13 -33.53
CA LEU A 158 7.77 -48.90 -32.67
C LEU A 158 8.90 -49.44 -33.57
N ILE A 159 10.13 -49.08 -33.26
CA ILE A 159 11.35 -49.64 -33.87
C ILE A 159 11.74 -50.88 -33.07
#